data_AF-Q115Q3-F1
#
_entry.id   AF-Q115Q3-F1
#
_cell.length_a   1.000
_cell.length_b   1.000
_cell.length_c   1.000
_cell.angle_alpha   90.00
_cell.angle_beta   90.00
_cell.angle_gamma   90.00
#
_symmetry.space_group_name_H-M   'P 1'
#
loop_
_entity.id
_entity.type
_entity.pdbx_description
1 polymer ?
#
loop_
_entity_poly.entity_id
_entity_poly.type
_entity_poly.pdbx_seq_one_letter_code
_entity_poly.pdbx_strand_id
1 'polypeptide(L)'
;MSAAAEFAHRMWGAEWIFPFDADEVMSSSGKPLPDILSQLEPEHFCLGLQHRNHVLRSFYDLSEINPLKRMTHRKKKDTNIRKVMVRWQPGMEITQGHHLIRLNDEKLPITILGQNHGLILRQYRYRSREQIKQKILNGGKAYNATSDISKKYGGFWQKQYSQYNIKRRKIY
;
A
#
# COMPACT_ATOMS: atom_id res chain seq x y z
N MET A 1 8.57 9.62 -2.36
CA MET A 1 7.36 10.39 -1.96
C MET A 1 7.66 11.15 -0.68
N SER A 2 8.51 12.17 -0.77
CA SER A 2 8.86 13.08 0.34
C SER A 2 8.00 14.34 0.32
N ALA A 3 7.76 14.90 -0.87
CA ALA A 3 7.01 16.15 -1.04
C ALA A 3 5.60 16.14 -0.44
N ALA A 4 4.84 15.05 -0.57
CA ALA A 4 3.49 14.97 0.00
C ALA A 4 3.49 14.93 1.54
N ALA A 5 4.47 14.24 2.14
CA ALA A 5 4.62 14.17 3.59
C ALA A 5 5.06 15.51 4.18
N GLU A 6 6.05 16.14 3.55
CA GLU A 6 6.51 17.49 3.88
C GLU A 6 5.38 18.52 3.77
N PHE A 7 4.64 18.48 2.66
CA PHE A 7 3.49 19.34 2.46
C PHE A 7 2.42 19.14 3.54
N ALA A 8 2.09 17.88 3.86
CA ALA A 8 1.09 17.59 4.88
C ALA A 8 1.50 18.12 6.26
N HIS A 9 2.78 17.97 6.62
CA HIS A 9 3.30 18.52 7.86
C HIS A 9 3.25 20.04 7.87
N ARG A 10 3.77 20.71 6.83
CA ARG A 10 3.79 22.17 6.76
C ARG A 10 2.42 22.83 6.76
N MET A 11 1.44 22.21 6.10
CA MET A 11 0.10 22.79 5.94
C MET A 11 -0.81 22.51 7.13
N TRP A 12 -0.69 21.34 7.76
CA TRP A 12 -1.65 20.88 8.77
C TRP A 12 -1.01 20.46 10.10
N GLY A 13 0.31 20.60 10.26
CA GLY A 13 1.01 20.09 11.44
C GLY A 13 0.92 18.57 11.55
N ALA A 14 0.73 17.85 10.43
CA ALA A 14 0.57 16.40 10.44
C ALA A 14 1.81 15.74 11.07
N GLU A 15 1.59 15.11 12.22
CA GLU A 15 2.65 14.41 12.96
C GLU A 15 2.82 12.98 12.46
N TRP A 16 1.73 12.30 12.14
CA TRP A 16 1.75 10.93 11.63
C TRP A 16 1.42 10.90 10.15
N ILE A 17 2.28 10.26 9.36
CA ILE A 17 2.13 10.13 7.93
C ILE A 17 1.89 8.66 7.58
N PHE A 18 0.75 8.39 6.94
CA PHE A 18 0.42 7.06 6.42
C PHE A 18 -0.02 7.14 4.95
N PRO A 19 0.87 6.84 4.01
CA PRO A 19 0.53 6.73 2.61
C PRO A 19 -0.01 5.32 2.30
N PHE A 20 -1.20 5.26 1.73
CA PHE A 20 -1.87 4.01 1.36
C PHE A 20 -2.33 4.06 -0.10
N ASP A 21 -2.43 2.88 -0.70
CA ASP A 21 -2.91 2.76 -2.08
C ASP A 21 -4.44 2.83 -2.10
N ALA A 22 -5.04 3.22 -3.24
CA ALA A 22 -6.49 3.31 -3.39
C ALA A 22 -7.23 1.96 -3.20
N ASP A 23 -6.50 0.86 -3.00
CA ASP A 23 -7.02 -0.46 -2.65
C ASP A 23 -6.76 -0.94 -1.22
N GLU A 24 -6.36 -0.01 -0.37
CA GLU A 24 -6.05 -0.26 1.02
C GLU A 24 -6.98 0.52 1.94
N VAL A 25 -7.43 -0.13 3.01
CA VAL A 25 -8.26 0.47 4.06
C VAL A 25 -7.70 0.06 5.42
N MET A 26 -7.31 1.05 6.21
CA MET A 26 -6.90 0.80 7.59
C MET A 26 -8.14 0.73 8.48
N SER A 27 -8.15 -0.22 9.41
CA SER A 27 -9.00 -0.13 10.59
C SER A 27 -8.19 -0.41 11.83
N SER A 28 -8.70 0.08 12.95
CA SER A 28 -8.31 -0.36 14.28
C SER A 28 -9.30 -1.39 14.82
N SER A 29 -8.87 -2.16 15.81
CA SER A 29 -9.72 -2.99 16.65
C SER A 29 -9.57 -2.54 18.11
N GLY A 30 -10.67 -2.23 18.78
CA GLY A 30 -10.70 -1.93 20.21
C GLY A 30 -10.54 -0.45 20.58
N LYS A 31 -9.79 0.35 19.81
CA LYS A 31 -9.60 1.78 20.07
C LYS A 31 -9.59 2.63 18.79
N PRO A 32 -10.00 3.90 18.81
CA PRO A 32 -9.75 4.86 17.74
C PRO A 32 -8.26 4.98 17.39
N LEU A 33 -7.94 5.33 16.15
CA LEU A 33 -6.55 5.53 15.70
C LEU A 33 -5.79 6.58 16.56
N PRO A 34 -6.36 7.76 16.89
CA PRO A 34 -5.66 8.75 17.71
C PRO A 34 -5.23 8.18 19.07
N ASP A 35 -6.09 7.40 19.73
CA ASP A 35 -5.81 6.79 21.03
C ASP A 35 -4.70 5.74 20.95
N ILE A 36 -4.59 5.03 19.82
CA ILE A 36 -3.50 4.09 19.59
C ILE A 36 -2.19 4.86 19.44
N LEU A 37 -2.19 5.92 18.62
CA LEU A 37 -0.97 6.69 18.30
C LEU A 37 -0.48 7.53 19.48
N SER A 38 -1.37 8.05 20.33
CA SER A 38 -1.00 8.84 21.52
C SER A 38 -0.37 8.00 22.64
N GLN A 39 -0.59 6.69 22.64
CA GLN A 39 0.00 5.74 23.58
C GLN A 39 1.36 5.20 23.13
N LEU A 40 1.84 5.59 21.95
CA LEU A 40 3.13 5.13 21.44
C LEU A 40 4.25 6.01 21.98
N GLU A 41 5.21 5.37 22.65
CA GLU A 41 6.44 6.00 23.10
C GLU A 41 7.21 6.65 21.92
N PRO A 42 8.01 7.70 22.16
CA PRO A 42 8.74 8.40 21.11
C PRO A 42 9.66 7.51 20.26
N GLU A 43 10.20 6.43 20.83
CA GLU A 43 11.06 5.48 20.11
C GLU A 43 10.27 4.64 19.09
N HIS A 44 8.95 4.56 19.22
CA HIS A 44 8.07 3.86 18.28
C HIS A 44 7.61 4.76 17.12
N PHE A 45 8.57 5.37 16.43
CA PHE A 45 8.30 6.34 15.37
C PHE A 45 7.95 5.72 14.00
N CYS A 46 8.13 4.40 13.79
CA CYS A 46 7.88 3.74 12.51
C CYS A 46 7.13 2.41 12.67
N LEU A 47 5.86 2.37 12.25
CA LEU A 47 4.99 1.21 12.33
C LEU A 47 4.97 0.43 11.03
N GLY A 48 5.13 -0.89 11.14
CA GLY A 48 4.87 -1.83 10.06
C GLY A 48 3.42 -2.27 10.04
N LEU A 49 2.72 -2.01 8.94
CA LEU A 49 1.33 -2.39 8.71
C LEU A 49 1.26 -3.57 7.73
N GLN A 50 0.96 -4.76 8.25
CA GLN A 50 0.82 -5.97 7.43
C GLN A 50 -0.50 -5.95 6.66
N HIS A 51 -0.47 -6.40 5.40
CA HIS A 51 -1.69 -6.54 4.61
C HIS A 51 -2.49 -7.77 5.01
N ARG A 52 -3.76 -7.52 5.31
CA ARG A 52 -4.81 -8.52 5.34
C ARG A 52 -5.54 -8.52 4.00
N ASN A 53 -5.28 -9.55 3.18
CA ASN A 53 -5.82 -9.61 1.83
C ASN A 53 -7.27 -10.07 1.80
N HIS A 54 -8.14 -9.23 1.25
CA HIS A 54 -9.50 -9.60 0.83
C HIS A 54 -9.47 -10.02 -0.64
N VAL A 55 -10.00 -11.21 -0.92
CA VAL A 55 -9.89 -11.84 -2.24
C VAL A 55 -11.25 -11.92 -2.92
N LEU A 56 -11.28 -11.60 -4.21
CA LEU A 56 -12.45 -11.80 -5.04
C LEU A 56 -12.70 -13.31 -5.20
N ARG A 57 -13.96 -13.69 -5.06
CA ARG A 57 -14.46 -15.06 -5.22
C ARG A 57 -15.57 -15.06 -6.27
N SER A 58 -15.76 -16.21 -6.92
CA SER A 58 -16.74 -16.38 -8.00
C SER A 58 -18.19 -16.22 -7.55
N PHE A 59 -18.48 -16.48 -6.27
CA PHE A 59 -19.83 -16.40 -5.71
C PHE A 59 -20.26 -14.99 -5.30
N TYR A 60 -19.42 -13.96 -5.51
CA TYR A 60 -19.81 -12.59 -5.17
C TYR A 60 -20.68 -11.97 -6.25
N ASP A 61 -21.77 -11.34 -5.82
CA ASP A 61 -22.60 -10.49 -6.68
C ASP A 61 -21.81 -9.26 -7.12
N LEU A 62 -21.54 -9.14 -8.41
CA LEU A 62 -20.79 -8.02 -8.99
C LEU A 62 -21.62 -6.73 -9.11
N SER A 63 -22.92 -6.77 -8.83
CA SER A 63 -23.78 -5.58 -8.78
C SER A 63 -23.47 -4.68 -7.58
N GLU A 64 -22.96 -5.24 -6.47
CA GLU A 64 -22.44 -4.45 -5.35
C GLU A 64 -21.08 -3.84 -5.72
N ILE A 65 -21.10 -2.55 -6.04
CA ILE A 65 -19.92 -1.81 -6.51
C ILE A 65 -18.88 -1.66 -5.38
N ASN A 66 -19.33 -1.52 -4.13
CA ASN A 66 -18.44 -1.28 -3.00
C ASN A 66 -17.65 -2.56 -2.63
N PRO A 67 -16.32 -2.61 -2.87
CA PRO A 67 -15.54 -3.80 -2.58
C PRO A 67 -15.49 -4.13 -1.09
N LEU A 68 -15.70 -3.17 -0.20
CA LEU A 68 -15.72 -3.39 1.25
C LEU A 68 -16.96 -4.20 1.67
N LYS A 69 -18.10 -3.93 1.03
CA LYS A 69 -19.35 -4.66 1.25
C LYS A 69 -19.34 -6.02 0.56
N ARG A 70 -18.85 -6.06 -0.68
CA ARG A 70 -18.83 -7.26 -1.52
C ARG A 70 -17.77 -8.28 -1.11
N MET A 71 -16.51 -7.88 -0.95
CA MET A 71 -15.38 -8.80 -0.82
C MET A 71 -15.07 -9.11 0.66
N THR A 72 -15.94 -9.86 1.31
CA THR A 72 -15.84 -10.18 2.75
C THR A 72 -14.82 -11.27 3.11
N HIS A 73 -14.42 -12.10 2.15
CA HIS A 73 -13.53 -13.23 2.36
C HIS A 73 -12.07 -12.76 2.37
N ARG A 74 -11.41 -12.98 3.50
CA ARG A 74 -10.00 -12.68 3.72
C ARG A 74 -9.14 -13.94 3.70
N LYS A 75 -7.88 -13.81 3.29
CA LYS A 75 -6.88 -14.86 3.52
C LYS A 75 -6.67 -15.05 5.03
N LYS A 76 -6.40 -16.30 5.45
CA LYS A 76 -6.14 -16.64 6.85
C LYS A 76 -4.84 -16.05 7.39
N LYS A 77 -3.82 -15.93 6.54
CA LYS A 77 -2.51 -15.38 6.88
C LYS A 77 -2.35 -14.01 6.25
N ASP A 78 -1.88 -13.05 7.04
CA ASP A 78 -1.45 -11.74 6.58
C ASP A 78 -0.14 -11.87 5.78
N THR A 79 0.19 -10.88 4.97
CA THR A 79 1.41 -10.94 4.15
C THR A 79 2.64 -10.48 4.90
N ASN A 80 3.79 -11.05 4.54
CA ASN A 80 5.09 -10.56 5.02
C ASN A 80 5.45 -9.16 4.46
N ILE A 81 4.76 -8.71 3.41
CA ILE A 81 4.90 -7.36 2.87
C ILE A 81 4.13 -6.39 3.78
N ARG A 82 4.78 -5.27 4.13
CA ARG A 82 4.25 -4.25 5.03
C ARG A 82 4.28 -2.89 4.35
N LYS A 83 3.27 -2.07 4.64
CA LYS A 83 3.37 -0.62 4.44
C LYS A 83 3.90 0.02 5.72
N VAL A 84 4.37 1.26 5.63
CA VAL A 84 4.87 2.00 6.78
C VAL A 84 3.97 3.18 7.10
N MET A 85 3.72 3.37 8.40
CA MET A 85 3.20 4.61 8.96
C MET A 85 4.31 5.18 9.85
N VAL A 86 4.63 6.45 9.70
CA VAL A 86 5.80 7.05 10.34
C VAL A 86 5.45 8.37 10.99
N ARG A 87 6.06 8.66 12.15
CA ARG A 87 6.06 10.00 12.72
C ARG A 87 6.94 10.87 11.84
N TRP A 88 6.42 11.99 11.35
CA TRP A 88 7.12 12.86 10.43
C TRP A 88 8.46 13.31 11.02
N GLN A 89 9.48 13.30 10.17
CA GLN A 89 10.79 13.86 10.49
C GLN A 89 11.30 14.69 9.30
N PRO A 90 11.96 15.83 9.56
CA PRO A 90 12.57 16.63 8.50
C PRO A 90 13.51 15.79 7.65
N GLY A 91 13.39 15.89 6.32
CA GLY A 91 14.26 15.18 5.39
C GLY A 91 13.93 13.69 5.21
N MET A 92 12.86 13.17 5.81
CA MET A 92 12.46 11.78 5.56
C MET A 92 11.95 11.58 4.13
N GLU A 93 12.23 10.41 3.56
CA GLU A 93 11.75 9.98 2.26
C GLU A 93 10.94 8.69 2.37
N ILE A 94 9.67 8.74 1.97
CA ILE A 94 8.87 7.53 1.78
C ILE A 94 9.20 6.94 0.42
N THR A 95 9.78 5.74 0.41
CA THR A 95 10.16 5.06 -0.85
C THR A 95 8.94 4.62 -1.66
N GLN A 96 9.15 4.31 -2.94
CA GLN A 96 8.09 3.82 -3.81
C GLN A 96 7.44 2.55 -3.27
N GLY A 97 6.10 2.49 -3.34
CA GLY A 97 5.31 1.40 -2.78
C GLY A 97 5.11 1.51 -1.27
N HIS A 98 5.68 2.52 -0.62
CA HIS A 98 5.48 2.84 0.79
C HIS A 98 5.84 1.70 1.73
N HIS A 99 6.85 0.91 1.38
CA HIS A 99 7.29 -0.23 2.18
C HIS A 99 8.41 0.12 3.15
N LEU A 100 9.07 1.27 2.93
CA LEU A 100 10.29 1.68 3.62
C LEU A 100 10.35 3.21 3.69
N ILE A 101 10.94 3.71 4.77
CA ILE A 101 11.34 5.11 4.94
C ILE A 101 12.86 5.20 4.87
N ARG A 102 13.38 6.30 4.31
CA ARG A 102 14.77 6.70 4.43
C ARG A 102 14.90 8.03 5.13
N LEU A 103 16.02 8.24 5.83
CA LEU A 103 16.43 9.52 6.39
C LEU A 103 17.94 9.61 6.21
N ASN A 104 18.42 10.70 5.61
CA ASN A 104 19.85 10.87 5.29
C ASN A 104 20.44 9.66 4.54
N ASP A 105 19.71 9.16 3.54
CA ASP A 105 20.00 7.95 2.75
C ASP A 105 20.00 6.61 3.51
N GLU A 106 19.82 6.62 4.83
CA GLU A 106 19.72 5.41 5.63
C GLU A 106 18.28 4.89 5.71
N LYS A 107 18.13 3.57 5.65
CA LYS A 107 16.81 2.94 5.84
C LYS A 107 16.45 2.97 7.32
N LEU A 108 15.32 3.59 7.64
CA LEU A 108 14.78 3.54 9.00
C LEU A 108 14.21 2.14 9.32
N PRO A 109 14.46 1.60 10.51
CA PRO A 109 13.87 0.35 10.93
C PRO A 109 12.37 0.51 11.18
N ILE A 110 11.62 -0.57 10.98
CA ILE A 110 10.29 -0.69 11.56
C ILE A 110 10.51 -1.00 13.04
N THR A 111 10.05 -0.11 13.91
CA THR A 111 10.25 -0.21 15.36
C THR A 111 9.17 -1.07 16.02
N ILE A 112 7.96 -1.12 15.43
CA ILE A 112 6.85 -1.90 15.96
C ILE A 112 5.88 -2.34 14.86
N LEU A 113 5.08 -3.37 15.15
CA LEU A 113 4.03 -3.83 14.24
C LEU A 113 2.68 -3.27 14.67
N GLY A 114 1.98 -2.58 13.76
CA GLY A 114 0.68 -1.99 14.07
C GLY A 114 -0.37 -3.01 14.51
N GLN A 115 -0.27 -4.26 14.05
CA GLN A 115 -1.16 -5.35 14.46
C GLN A 115 -1.12 -5.63 15.97
N ASN A 116 0.02 -5.39 16.62
CA ASN A 116 0.17 -5.59 18.06
C ASN A 116 -0.63 -4.54 18.86
N HIS A 117 -1.05 -3.47 18.19
CA HIS A 117 -1.89 -2.39 18.73
C HIS A 117 -3.28 -2.36 18.08
N GLY A 118 -3.68 -3.45 17.42
CA GLY A 118 -4.99 -3.58 16.78
C GLY A 118 -5.14 -2.87 15.44
N LEU A 119 -4.07 -2.36 14.83
CA LEU A 119 -4.11 -1.79 13.48
C LEU A 119 -4.02 -2.87 12.42
N ILE A 120 -4.96 -2.84 11.47
CA ILE A 120 -5.07 -3.82 10.38
C ILE A 120 -5.21 -3.06 9.07
N LEU A 121 -4.28 -3.29 8.14
CA LEU A 121 -4.37 -2.77 6.79
C LEU A 121 -5.03 -3.80 5.87
N ARG A 122 -6.30 -3.58 5.53
CA ARG A 122 -7.05 -4.45 4.61
C ARG A 122 -6.75 -4.07 3.18
N GLN A 123 -6.40 -5.04 2.35
CA GLN A 123 -6.12 -4.81 0.94
C GLN A 123 -7.15 -5.53 0.05
N TYR A 124 -7.74 -4.78 -0.88
CA TYR A 124 -8.74 -5.22 -1.85
C TYR A 124 -8.16 -5.15 -3.27
N ARG A 125 -7.02 -5.83 -3.46
CA ARG A 125 -6.14 -5.64 -4.62
C ARG A 125 -6.80 -5.92 -5.97
N TYR A 126 -7.65 -6.94 -6.02
CA TYR A 126 -8.22 -7.49 -7.24
C TYR A 126 -9.74 -7.59 -7.09
N ARG A 127 -10.47 -6.62 -7.66
CA ARG A 127 -11.90 -6.40 -7.43
C ARG A 127 -12.80 -6.83 -8.59
N SER A 128 -12.21 -6.93 -9.79
CA SER A 128 -12.80 -7.52 -10.99
C SER A 128 -11.69 -7.92 -11.97
N ARG A 129 -12.02 -8.73 -12.99
CA ARG A 129 -11.06 -9.12 -14.04
C ARG A 129 -10.63 -7.90 -14.86
N GLU A 130 -11.57 -7.02 -15.16
CA GLU A 130 -11.41 -5.80 -15.93
C GLU A 130 -10.46 -4.85 -15.20
N GLN A 131 -10.64 -4.67 -13.88
CA GLN A 131 -9.73 -3.86 -13.06
C GLN A 131 -8.31 -4.43 -13.07
N ILE A 132 -8.13 -5.75 -12.94
CA ILE A 132 -6.81 -6.38 -13.00
C ILE A 132 -6.15 -6.10 -14.36
N LYS A 133 -6.90 -6.31 -15.46
CA LYS A 133 -6.44 -6.01 -16.82
C LYS A 133 -6.00 -4.55 -16.93
N GLN A 134 -6.82 -3.61 -16.48
CA GLN A 134 -6.46 -2.18 -16.53
C GLN A 134 -5.23 -1.86 -15.68
N LYS A 135 -5.08 -2.48 -14.50
CA LYS A 135 -3.90 -2.28 -13.64
C LYS A 135 -2.61 -2.75 -14.32
N ILE A 136 -2.67 -3.90 -15.02
CA ILE A 136 -1.54 -4.43 -15.81
C ILE A 136 -1.21 -3.50 -16.99
N LEU A 137 -2.23 -3.09 -17.75
CA LEU A 137 -2.05 -2.22 -18.92
C LEU A 137 -1.50 -0.85 -18.52
N ASN A 138 -2.12 -0.18 -17.55
CA ASN A 138 -1.73 1.15 -17.11
C ASN A 138 -0.37 1.13 -16.44
N GLY A 139 -0.11 0.15 -15.57
CA GLY A 139 1.21 -0.01 -14.95
C GLY A 139 2.30 -0.22 -15.99
N GLY A 140 2.12 -1.16 -16.92
CA GLY A 140 3.10 -1.44 -17.97
C GLY A 140 3.34 -0.25 -18.90
N LYS A 141 2.28 0.43 -19.34
CA LYS A 141 2.40 1.64 -20.17
C LYS A 141 3.11 2.77 -19.44
N ALA A 142 2.78 3.03 -18.18
CA ALA A 142 3.44 4.05 -17.37
C ALA A 142 4.95 3.81 -17.31
N TYR A 143 5.37 2.60 -16.92
CA TYR A 143 6.81 2.30 -16.85
C TYR A 143 7.53 2.27 -18.20
N ASN A 144 6.82 2.02 -19.30
CA ASN A 144 7.42 2.13 -20.64
C ASN A 144 7.58 3.57 -21.10
N ALA A 145 6.69 4.47 -20.65
CA ALA A 145 6.71 5.89 -21.02
C ALA A 145 7.74 6.71 -20.21
N THR A 146 8.13 6.23 -19.04
CA THR A 146 9.04 6.95 -18.15
C THR A 146 10.50 6.65 -18.45
N SER A 147 11.33 7.69 -18.66
CA SER A 147 12.77 7.59 -18.90
C SER A 147 13.63 7.81 -17.64
N ASP A 148 13.07 8.47 -16.64
CA ASP A 148 13.74 8.95 -15.42
C ASP A 148 13.57 8.04 -14.20
N ILE A 149 12.69 7.03 -14.27
CA ILE A 149 12.54 6.03 -13.21
C ILE A 149 13.49 4.86 -13.48
N SER A 150 14.33 4.55 -12.48
CA SER A 150 15.22 3.39 -12.54
C SER A 150 14.45 2.09 -12.82
N LYS A 151 14.96 1.25 -13.73
CA LYS A 151 14.38 -0.08 -14.07
C LYS A 151 14.29 -1.05 -12.88
N LYS A 152 14.94 -0.72 -11.75
CA LYS A 152 14.85 -1.43 -10.47
C LYS A 152 13.44 -1.33 -9.86
N TYR A 153 12.72 -0.27 -10.21
CA TYR A 153 11.37 0.04 -9.76
C TYR A 153 10.32 -0.51 -10.73
N GLY A 154 9.15 -0.88 -10.21
CA GLY A 154 8.03 -1.32 -11.06
C GLY A 154 8.14 -2.69 -11.71
N GLY A 155 9.19 -3.46 -11.42
CA GLY A 155 9.46 -4.75 -12.07
C GLY A 155 8.27 -5.73 -12.03
N PHE A 156 7.46 -5.71 -10.97
CA PHE A 156 6.23 -6.48 -10.90
C PHE A 156 5.27 -6.15 -12.05
N TRP A 157 4.98 -4.87 -12.29
CA TRP A 157 4.03 -4.43 -13.32
C TRP A 157 4.59 -4.63 -14.74
N GLN A 158 5.88 -4.37 -14.95
CA GLN A 158 6.56 -4.65 -16.23
C GLN A 158 6.49 -6.14 -16.58
N LYS A 159 6.76 -7.03 -15.61
CA LYS A 159 6.65 -8.48 -15.79
C LYS A 159 5.22 -8.90 -16.17
N GLN A 160 4.22 -8.41 -15.43
CA GLN A 160 2.81 -8.72 -15.72
C GLN A 160 2.40 -8.23 -17.12
N TYR A 161 2.83 -7.05 -17.52
CA TYR A 161 2.52 -6.47 -18.82
C TYR A 161 3.17 -7.24 -19.98
N SER A 162 4.44 -7.62 -19.84
CA SER A 162 5.13 -8.49 -20.81
C SER A 162 4.41 -9.84 -20.98
N GLN A 163 4.06 -10.50 -19.87
CA GLN A 163 3.31 -11.76 -19.91
C GLN A 163 1.93 -11.60 -20.56
N TYR A 164 1.23 -10.50 -20.29
CA TYR A 164 -0.05 -10.19 -20.92
C TYR A 164 0.09 -10.04 -22.44
N ASN A 165 1.10 -9.32 -22.91
CA ASN A 165 1.35 -9.14 -24.34
C ASN A 165 1.75 -10.44 -25.06
N ILE A 166 2.57 -11.28 -24.43
CA ILE A 166 2.93 -12.60 -24.98
C ILE A 166 1.69 -13.47 -25.17
N LYS A 167 0.82 -13.56 -24.14
CA LYS A 167 -0.41 -14.35 -24.23
C LYS A 167 -1.37 -13.80 -25.27
N ARG A 168 -1.49 -12.48 -25.40
CA ARG A 168 -2.31 -11.84 -26.43
C ARG A 168 -1.86 -12.20 -27.85
N ARG A 169 -0.55 -12.26 -28.09
CA ARG A 169 0.04 -12.64 -29.39
C ARG A 169 -0.08 -14.13 -29.74
N LYS A 170 -0.45 -15.00 -28.79
CA LYS A 170 -0.69 -16.43 -29.06
C LYS A 170 -2.16 -16.77 -29.38
N ILE A 171 -3.05 -15.79 -29.25
CA ILE A 171 -4.51 -15.95 -29.48
C ILE A 171 -4.90 -15.45 -30.89
N TYR A 172 -3.95 -14.82 -31.59
CA TYR A 172 -4.02 -14.45 -33.01
C TYR A 172 -2.89 -15.17 -33.73
#